data_AF-A0A7J2ZDK5-F1
#
_entry.id   AF-A0A7J2ZDK5-F1
#
_cell.length_a   1.000
_cell.length_b   1.000
_cell.length_c   1.000
_cell.angle_alpha   90.00
_cell.angle_beta   90.00
_cell.angle_gamma   90.00
#
_symmetry.space_group_name_H-M   'P 1'
#
loop_
_entity.id
_entity.type
_entity.pdbx_description
1 polymer ?
#
loop_
_entity_poly.entity_id
_entity_poly.type
_entity_poly.pdbx_seq_one_letter_code
_entity_poly.pdbx_strand_id
1 'polypeptide(L)'
;MTIARRDTSERYVVKEEKVVETVQQLLEAIQNNLFNKAKKFLEGMITPVKTYEEFKQVLKEKGGFIKASWCGSRECEEKIKEETSATIRLIPFEREEPFSNCIYCGREAKEVVYFAKSY
;
A
#
# COMPACT_ATOMS: atom_id res chain seq x y z
N MET A 1 -16.94 -33.78 -13.47
CA MET A 1 -17.44 -32.58 -12.76
C MET A 1 -16.70 -31.36 -13.27
N THR A 2 -17.34 -30.18 -13.33
CA THR A 2 -16.69 -28.94 -13.76
C THR A 2 -16.51 -28.02 -12.56
N ILE A 3 -15.31 -27.49 -12.37
CA ILE A 3 -14.96 -26.52 -11.33
C ILE A 3 -14.66 -25.18 -12.01
N ALA A 4 -15.20 -24.08 -11.49
CA ALA A 4 -14.95 -22.74 -12.01
C ALA A 4 -14.37 -21.83 -10.92
N ARG A 5 -13.27 -21.15 -11.23
CA ARG A 5 -12.62 -20.18 -10.35
C ARG A 5 -13.28 -18.82 -10.46
N ARG A 6 -13.50 -18.14 -9.33
CA ARG A 6 -14.09 -16.80 -9.32
C ARG A 6 -13.08 -15.69 -9.58
N ASP A 7 -11.85 -15.86 -9.13
CA ASP A 7 -10.77 -14.87 -9.20
C ASP A 7 -10.23 -14.69 -10.63
N THR A 8 -10.15 -15.78 -11.41
CA THR A 8 -9.65 -15.79 -12.79
C THR A 8 -10.71 -16.09 -13.86
N SER A 9 -11.90 -16.57 -13.47
CA SER A 9 -12.93 -17.13 -14.38
C SER A 9 -12.51 -18.40 -15.14
N GLU A 10 -11.38 -19.01 -14.77
CA GLU A 10 -10.91 -20.27 -15.36
C GLU A 10 -11.83 -21.44 -15.00
N ARG A 11 -11.92 -22.43 -15.90
CA ARG A 11 -12.75 -23.63 -15.73
C ARG A 11 -11.92 -24.88 -15.93
N TYR A 12 -12.14 -25.87 -15.07
CA TYR A 12 -11.45 -27.15 -15.07
C TYR A 12 -12.46 -28.29 -15.15
N VAL A 13 -12.19 -29.28 -15.99
CA VAL A 13 -12.97 -30.52 -16.02
C VAL A 13 -12.18 -31.59 -15.27
N VAL A 14 -12.75 -32.11 -14.19
CA VAL A 14 -12.10 -33.08 -13.30
C VAL A 14 -12.94 -34.35 -13.17
N LYS A 15 -12.24 -35.48 -13.03
CA LYS A 15 -12.86 -36.75 -12.64
C LYS A 15 -13.32 -36.66 -11.19
N GLU A 16 -14.43 -37.33 -10.86
CA GLU A 16 -15.06 -37.28 -9.54
C GLU A 16 -14.10 -37.68 -8.41
N GLU A 17 -13.31 -38.73 -8.62
CA GLU A 17 -12.31 -39.24 -7.67
C GLU A 17 -11.22 -38.20 -7.30
N LYS A 18 -10.93 -37.24 -8.19
CA LYS A 18 -9.88 -36.22 -7.99
C LYS A 18 -10.43 -34.88 -7.51
N VAL A 19 -11.74 -34.76 -7.31
CA VAL A 19 -12.39 -33.50 -6.99
C VAL A 19 -11.84 -32.89 -5.71
N VAL A 20 -11.77 -33.67 -4.63
CA VAL A 20 -11.39 -33.17 -3.30
C VAL A 20 -9.95 -32.62 -3.32
N GLU A 21 -9.01 -33.40 -3.85
CA GLU A 21 -7.61 -33.00 -4.01
C GLU A 21 -7.49 -31.74 -4.87
N THR A 22 -8.18 -31.70 -6.02
CA THR A 22 -8.12 -30.55 -6.92
C THR A 22 -8.69 -29.29 -6.26
N VAL A 23 -9.80 -29.41 -5.52
CA VAL A 23 -10.40 -28.26 -4.82
C VAL A 23 -9.45 -27.71 -3.76
N GLN A 24 -8.78 -28.55 -2.98
CA GLN A 24 -7.81 -28.11 -1.97
C GLN A 24 -6.66 -27.31 -2.61
N GLN A 25 -6.06 -27.84 -3.68
CA GLN A 25 -5.00 -27.17 -4.43
C GLN A 25 -5.47 -25.84 -5.03
N LEU A 26 -6.68 -25.81 -5.59
CA LEU A 26 -7.26 -24.59 -6.17
C LEU A 26 -7.52 -23.52 -5.11
N LEU A 27 -7.98 -23.88 -3.91
CA LEU A 27 -8.21 -22.92 -2.84
C LEU A 27 -6.91 -22.23 -2.40
N GLU A 28 -5.82 -22.98 -2.26
CA GLU A 28 -4.50 -22.41 -1.98
C GLU A 28 -4.03 -21.49 -3.11
N ALA A 29 -4.21 -21.92 -4.37
CA ALA A 29 -3.84 -21.12 -5.53
C ALA A 29 -4.65 -19.82 -5.62
N ILE A 30 -5.95 -19.85 -5.29
CA ILE A 30 -6.83 -18.67 -5.25
C ILE A 30 -6.35 -17.71 -4.17
N GLN A 31 -6.08 -18.20 -2.97
CA GLN A 31 -5.61 -17.37 -1.86
C GLN A 31 -4.30 -16.68 -2.21
N ASN A 32 -3.34 -17.43 -2.76
CA ASN A 32 -2.06 -16.89 -3.20
C ASN A 32 -2.22 -15.86 -4.33
N ASN A 33 -3.10 -16.11 -5.30
CA ASN A 33 -3.35 -15.18 -6.40
C ASN A 33 -3.92 -13.85 -5.88
N LEU A 34 -4.99 -13.90 -5.08
CA LEU A 34 -5.64 -12.72 -4.54
C LEU A 34 -4.69 -11.92 -3.64
N PHE A 35 -3.94 -12.61 -2.77
CA PHE A 35 -2.93 -11.97 -1.92
C PHE A 35 -1.86 -11.25 -2.74
N ASN A 36 -1.26 -11.93 -3.72
CA ASN A 36 -0.21 -11.35 -4.56
C ASN A 36 -0.73 -10.17 -5.40
N LYS A 37 -1.96 -10.28 -5.92
CA LYS A 37 -2.61 -9.18 -6.65
C LYS A 37 -2.83 -7.97 -5.76
N ALA A 38 -3.36 -8.16 -4.56
CA ALA A 38 -3.57 -7.09 -3.59
C ALA A 38 -2.25 -6.46 -3.12
N LYS A 39 -1.22 -7.28 -2.86
CA LYS A 39 0.11 -6.83 -2.47
C LYS A 39 0.76 -5.97 -3.57
N LYS A 40 0.76 -6.43 -4.82
CA LYS A 40 1.28 -5.66 -5.96
C LYS A 40 0.53 -4.34 -6.15
N PHE A 41 -0.80 -4.36 -5.97
CA PHE A 41 -1.60 -3.15 -6.04
C PHE A 41 -1.22 -2.16 -4.93
N LEU A 42 -1.10 -2.62 -3.68
CA LEU A 42 -0.67 -1.80 -2.55
C LEU A 42 0.73 -1.20 -2.80
N GLU A 43 1.71 -2.01 -3.20
CA GLU A 43 3.07 -1.58 -3.51
C GLU A 43 3.11 -0.53 -4.62
N GLY A 44 2.31 -0.72 -5.69
CA GLY A 44 2.18 0.25 -6.77
C GLY A 44 1.49 1.56 -6.37
N MET A 45 0.69 1.54 -5.30
CA MET A 45 0.01 2.71 -4.73
C MET A 45 0.82 3.44 -3.66
N ILE A 46 2.05 3.00 -3.37
CA ILE A 46 3.00 3.72 -2.51
C ILE A 46 3.90 4.57 -3.40
N THR A 47 4.01 5.87 -3.10
CA THR A 47 4.85 6.79 -3.86
C THR A 47 5.82 7.52 -2.92
N PRO A 48 7.15 7.31 -3.05
CA PRO A 48 8.13 8.08 -2.28
C PRO A 48 8.27 9.50 -2.84
N VAL A 49 8.33 10.49 -1.96
CA VAL A 49 8.49 11.91 -2.32
C VAL A 49 9.54 12.58 -1.46
N LYS A 50 10.26 13.56 -2.01
CA LYS A 50 11.32 14.31 -1.32
C LYS A 50 10.98 15.77 -1.09
N THR A 51 10.01 16.31 -1.82
CA THR A 51 9.57 17.71 -1.68
C THR A 51 8.07 17.81 -1.37
N TYR A 52 7.68 18.92 -0.75
CA TYR A 52 6.29 19.14 -0.39
C TYR A 52 5.39 19.39 -1.61
N GLU A 53 5.98 19.91 -2.68
CA GLU A 53 5.33 20.07 -3.98
C GLU A 53 4.97 18.71 -4.59
N GLU A 54 5.92 17.76 -4.61
CA GLU A 54 5.68 16.37 -5.04
C GLU A 54 4.61 15.73 -4.17
N PHE A 55 4.67 15.93 -2.86
CA PHE A 55 3.67 15.43 -1.92
C PHE A 55 2.25 15.89 -2.31
N LYS A 56 2.04 17.19 -2.52
CA LYS A 56 0.75 17.75 -2.91
C LYS A 56 0.29 17.26 -4.28
N GLN A 57 1.21 17.14 -5.23
CA GLN A 57 0.92 16.64 -6.58
C GLN A 57 0.45 15.17 -6.53
N VAL A 58 1.22 14.29 -5.90
CA VAL A 58 0.89 12.86 -5.77
C VAL A 58 -0.47 12.70 -5.08
N LEU A 59 -0.72 13.46 -4.01
CA LEU A 59 -1.98 13.38 -3.28
C LEU A 59 -3.20 13.77 -4.12
N LYS A 60 -3.03 14.69 -5.08
CA LYS A 60 -4.10 15.19 -5.95
C LYS A 60 -4.31 14.28 -7.18
N GLU A 61 -3.22 13.81 -7.79
CA GLU A 61 -3.27 13.13 -9.09
C GLU A 61 -3.36 11.61 -8.97
N LYS A 62 -2.56 11.01 -8.09
CA LYS A 62 -2.47 9.54 -7.95
C LYS A 62 -3.20 9.02 -6.71
N GLY A 63 -3.17 9.78 -5.61
CA GLY A 63 -3.63 9.32 -4.31
C GLY A 63 -2.79 8.17 -3.76
N GLY A 64 -3.42 7.27 -2.99
CA GLY A 64 -2.72 6.17 -2.34
C GLY A 64 -1.89 6.61 -1.14
N PHE A 65 -0.80 5.90 -0.89
CA PHE A 65 0.14 6.19 0.19
C PHE A 65 1.32 7.01 -0.32
N ILE A 66 1.67 8.04 0.44
CA ILE A 66 2.83 8.88 0.19
C ILE A 66 3.87 8.58 1.25
N LYS A 67 4.99 7.99 0.83
CA LYS A 67 6.13 7.68 1.69
C LYS A 67 7.05 8.89 1.76
N ALA A 68 7.31 9.40 2.96
CA ALA A 68 8.08 10.63 3.13
C ALA A 68 8.93 10.60 4.40
N SER A 69 10.06 11.30 4.39
CA SER A 69 10.88 11.50 5.58
C SER A 69 10.26 12.58 6.48
N TRP A 70 10.16 12.32 7.78
CA TRP A 70 9.49 13.18 8.75
C TRP A 70 10.35 13.42 9.99
N CYS A 71 10.26 14.63 10.57
CA CYS A 71 11.10 15.06 11.70
C CYS A 71 10.60 14.59 13.08
N GLY A 72 9.43 13.93 13.16
CA GLY A 72 8.81 13.55 14.43
C GLY A 72 8.00 14.66 15.11
N SER A 73 7.91 15.86 14.51
CA SER A 73 7.17 16.97 15.10
C SER A 73 5.68 16.90 14.78
N ARG A 74 4.86 16.91 15.84
CA ARG A 74 3.40 17.01 15.76
C ARG A 74 2.95 18.25 15.00
N GLU A 75 3.65 19.37 15.13
CA GLU A 75 3.34 20.61 14.41
C GLU A 75 3.38 20.41 12.88
N CYS A 76 4.39 19.68 12.39
CA CYS A 76 4.50 19.38 10.96
C CYS A 76 3.37 18.47 10.48
N GLU A 77 2.97 17.48 11.28
CA GLU A 77 1.83 16.61 10.95
C GLU A 77 0.51 17.41 10.92
N GLU A 78 0.27 18.26 11.91
CA GLU A 78 -0.92 19.09 12.00
C GLU A 78 -1.01 20.05 10.80
N LYS A 79 0.10 20.67 10.40
CA LYS A 79 0.14 21.53 9.21
C LYS A 79 -0.14 20.78 7.90
N ILE A 80 0.47 19.61 7.72
CA ILE A 80 0.18 18.77 6.55
C ILE A 80 -1.32 18.40 6.52
N LYS A 81 -1.90 18.06 7.68
CA LYS A 81 -3.33 17.75 7.80
C LYS A 81 -4.21 18.96 7.48
N GLU A 82 -3.90 20.13 8.01
CA GLU A 82 -4.63 21.37 7.73
C GLU A 82 -4.62 21.70 6.23
N GLU A 83 -3.45 21.61 5.60
CA GLU A 83 -3.27 22.02 4.21
C GLU A 83 -3.74 20.98 3.19
N THR A 84 -3.71 19.70 3.53
CA THR A 84 -3.90 18.61 2.56
C THR A 84 -4.93 17.55 2.97
N SER A 85 -5.40 17.58 4.22
CA SER A 85 -6.22 16.54 4.85
C SER A 85 -5.58 15.15 4.91
N ALA A 86 -4.31 15.01 4.54
CA ALA A 86 -3.55 13.78 4.74
C ALA A 86 -3.04 13.71 6.18
N THR A 87 -3.03 12.50 6.74
CA THR A 87 -2.44 12.22 8.07
C THR A 87 -1.51 11.02 7.96
N ILE A 88 -0.64 10.85 8.95
CA ILE A 88 0.24 9.67 9.03
C ILE A 88 -0.65 8.45 9.30
N ARG A 89 -0.57 7.44 8.42
CA ARG A 89 -1.32 6.19 8.52
C ARG A 89 -0.50 5.04 9.06
N LEU A 90 0.80 5.05 8.76
CA LEU A 90 1.72 4.10 9.35
C LEU A 90 3.10 4.71 9.57
N ILE A 91 3.71 4.25 10.65
CA ILE A 91 5.14 4.32 10.87
C ILE A 91 5.62 2.86 10.78
N PRO A 92 6.55 2.52 9.86
CA PRO A 92 7.03 1.16 9.69
C PRO A 92 7.57 0.58 11.01
N PHE A 93 7.22 -0.68 11.29
CA PHE A 93 7.78 -1.41 12.44
C PHE A 93 9.29 -1.63 12.27
N GLU A 94 9.70 -2.03 11.08
CA GLU A 94 11.10 -2.04 10.67
C GLU A 94 11.48 -0.64 10.24
N ARG A 95 12.34 0.02 11.02
CA ARG A 95 12.73 1.40 10.76
C ARG A 95 13.49 1.50 9.44
N GLU A 96 12.99 2.35 8.58
CA GLU A 96 13.66 2.72 7.34
C GLU A 96 14.50 3.97 7.53
N GLU A 97 15.64 4.03 6.84
CA GLU A 97 16.50 5.21 6.86
C GLU A 97 15.83 6.39 6.13
N PRO A 98 15.78 7.58 6.75
CA PRO A 98 15.31 8.78 6.07
C PRO A 98 16.14 9.05 4.81
N PHE A 99 15.44 9.30 3.70
CA PHE A 99 16.06 9.51 2.38
C PHE A 99 16.00 10.97 1.92
N SER A 100 15.52 11.86 2.79
CA SER A 100 15.43 13.30 2.60
C SER A 100 15.31 14.00 3.96
N ASN A 101 15.43 15.34 3.95
CA ASN A 101 14.95 16.14 5.07
C ASN A 101 13.43 15.99 5.25
N CYS A 102 12.92 16.48 6.37
CA CYS A 102 11.51 16.48 6.67
C CYS A 102 10.72 17.15 5.55
N ILE A 103 9.72 16.41 5.05
CA ILE A 103 8.92 16.78 3.89
C ILE A 103 8.24 18.16 4.00
N TYR A 104 8.00 18.64 5.23
CA TYR A 104 7.34 19.91 5.48
C TYR A 104 8.32 21.02 5.88
N CYS A 105 9.03 20.86 7.00
CA CYS A 105 9.85 21.93 7.57
C CYS A 105 11.30 21.97 7.07
N GLY A 106 11.75 21.00 6.26
CA GLY A 106 13.11 20.94 5.73
C GLY A 106 14.23 20.64 6.74
N ARG A 107 13.91 20.47 8.03
CA ARG A 107 14.87 20.01 9.06
C ARG A 107 15.23 18.54 8.88
N GLU A 108 16.27 18.08 9.58
CA GLU A 108 16.67 16.68 9.62
C GLU A 108 15.48 15.77 9.97
N ALA A 109 15.30 14.71 9.18
CA ALA A 109 14.24 13.73 9.41
C ALA A 109 14.72 12.63 10.35
N LYS A 110 13.82 12.13 11.19
CA LYS A 110 14.10 11.06 12.16
C LYS A 110 13.57 9.72 11.69
N GLU A 111 12.45 9.72 10.98
CA GLU A 111 11.72 8.52 10.60
C GLU A 111 11.12 8.67 9.20
N VAL A 112 10.87 7.54 8.55
CA VAL A 112 10.08 7.47 7.32
C VAL A 112 8.65 7.09 7.69
N VAL A 113 7.68 7.84 7.17
CA VAL A 113 6.26 7.64 7.48
C VAL A 113 5.43 7.64 6.20
N TYR A 114 4.22 7.10 6.30
CA TYR A 114 3.30 7.00 5.17
C TYR A 114 2.07 7.84 5.42
N PHE A 115 1.85 8.84 4.58
CA PHE A 115 0.67 9.70 4.61
C PHE A 115 -0.40 9.19 3.65
N ALA A 116 -1.67 9.37 4.02
CA ALA A 116 -2.81 9.25 3.10
C ALA A 116 -4.02 10.05 3.60
N LYS A 117 -4.90 10.43 2.66
CA LYS A 117 -6.23 10.97 3.00
C LYS A 117 -7.12 9.87 3.58
N SER A 118 -7.88 10.20 4.63
CA SER A 118 -8.94 9.30 5.12
C SER A 118 -10.12 9.32 4.17
N TYR A 119 -10.78 8.18 4.05
CA TYR A 119 -12.12 8.07 3.48
C TYR A 119 -13.15 8.66 4.46
#